data_AF-A0AAP9ISS1-F1
#
_entry.id   AF-A0AAP9ISS1-F1
#
_cell.length_a   1.000
_cell.length_b   1.000
_cell.length_c   1.000
_cell.angle_alpha   90.00
_cell.angle_beta   90.00
_cell.angle_gamma   90.00
#
_symmetry.space_group_name_H-M   'P 1'
#
loop_
_entity.id
_entity.type
_entity.pdbx_description
1 polymer ?
#
loop_
_entity_poly.entity_id
_entity_poly.type
_entity_poly.pdbx_seq_one_letter_code
_entity_poly.pdbx_strand_id
1 'polypeptide(L)' 'MRTLHQLVSLMIAVAVPTAIYWTSGETGFEFIVLGAVIGFATWYWGPTGAPL' A
#
# COMPACT_ATOMS: atom_id res chain seq x y z
N MET A 1 11.53 3.11 14.59
CA MET A 1 11.26 2.25 13.41
C MET A 1 9.76 2.01 13.16
N ARG A 2 8.93 1.84 14.20
CA ARG A 2 7.47 1.61 14.06
C ARG A 2 6.71 2.70 13.29
N THR A 3 6.95 3.98 13.56
CA THR A 3 6.29 5.11 12.86
C THR A 3 6.67 5.19 11.39
N LEU A 4 7.96 5.02 11.07
CA LEU A 4 8.45 5.03 9.69
C LEU A 4 7.90 3.85 8.89
N HIS A 5 7.77 2.70 9.53
CA HIS A 5 7.15 1.51 8.96
C HIS A 5 5.66 1.69 8.63
N GLN A 6 4.90 2.28 9.55
CA GLN A 6 3.49 2.64 9.32
C GLN A 6 3.32 3.66 8.19
N LEU A 7 4.25 4.60 8.08
CA LEU A 7 4.27 5.61 7.02
C LEU A 7 4.49 4.95 5.66
N VAL A 8 5.45 4.03 5.54
CA VAL A 8 5.70 3.28 4.31
C VAL A 8 4.50 2.41 3.92
N SER A 9 3.86 1.74 4.88
CA SER A 9 2.62 0.99 4.66
C SER A 9 1.50 1.86 4.08
N LEU A 10 1.26 3.04 4.67
CA LEU A 10 0.25 3.98 4.19
C LEU A 10 0.57 4.50 2.80
N MET A 11 1.84 4.83 2.54
CA MET A 11 2.29 5.27 1.21
C MET A 11 2.01 4.23 0.14
N ILE A 12 2.25 2.94 0.44
CA ILE A 12 1.97 1.85 -0.50
C ILE A 12 0.45 1.68 -0.71
N ALA A 13 -0.34 1.79 0.36
CA ALA A 13 -1.79 1.69 0.26
C ALA A 13 -2.41 2.73 -0.68
N VAL A 14 -1.86 3.94 -0.69
CA VAL A 14 -2.32 5.03 -1.54
C VAL A 14 -1.66 5.02 -2.92
N ALA A 15 -0.41 4.57 -3.03
CA ALA A 15 0.35 4.57 -4.29
C ALA A 15 -0.33 3.72 -5.38
N VAL A 16 -0.87 2.55 -5.02
CA VAL A 16 -1.48 1.62 -5.96
C VAL A 16 -2.72 2.22 -6.66
N PRO A 17 -3.78 2.68 -5.96
CA PRO A 17 -4.91 3.31 -6.63
C PRO A 17 -4.52 4.62 -7.34
N THR A 18 -3.56 5.38 -6.80
CA THR A 18 -3.10 6.63 -7.42
C THR A 18 -2.40 6.37 -8.76
N ALA A 19 -1.56 5.34 -8.86
CA ALA A 19 -0.89 4.97 -10.09
C ALA A 19 -1.92 4.56 -11.17
N ILE A 20 -2.93 3.79 -10.78
CA ILE A 20 -4.02 3.37 -11.69
C ILE A 20 -4.83 4.57 -12.17
N TYR A 21 -5.21 5.47 -11.26
CA TYR A 21 -5.90 6.71 -11.64
C TYR A 21 -5.11 7.50 -12.68
N TRP A 22 -3.80 7.61 -12.51
CA TRP A 22 -2.94 8.34 -13.43
C TRP A 22 -2.87 7.64 -14.80
N THR A 23 -2.69 6.32 -14.85
CA THR A 23 -2.55 5.61 -16.13
C THR A 23 -3.86 5.43 -16.89
N SER A 24 -4.96 5.28 -16.17
CA SER A 24 -6.23 4.83 -16.74
C SER A 24 -7.34 5.89 -16.69
N GLY A 25 -7.17 6.98 -15.93
CA GLY A 25 -8.17 8.03 -15.75
C GLY A 25 -9.36 7.63 -14.87
N GLU A 26 -9.43 6.37 -14.47
CA GLU A 26 -10.47 5.80 -13.60
C GLU A 26 -9.81 4.88 -12.56
N THR A 27 -10.42 4.76 -11.38
CA THR A 27 -9.96 3.85 -10.33
C THR A 27 -11.10 2.96 -9.89
N GLY A 28 -11.04 1.70 -10.31
CA GLY A 28 -11.92 0.66 -9.81
C GLY A 28 -11.69 0.37 -8.32
N PHE A 29 -12.76 -0.01 -7.61
CA PHE A 29 -12.70 -0.37 -6.19
C PHE A 29 -11.68 -1.47 -5.90
N GLU A 30 -11.49 -2.40 -6.83
CA GLU A 30 -10.48 -3.47 -6.78
C GLU A 30 -9.05 -2.96 -6.57
N PHE A 31 -8.68 -1.83 -7.18
CA PHE A 31 -7.34 -1.26 -7.03
C PHE A 31 -7.13 -0.57 -5.69
N ILE A 32 -8.21 -0.06 -5.09
CA ILE A 32 -8.19 0.45 -3.71
C ILE A 32 -7.98 -0.71 -2.74
N VAL A 33 -8.70 -1.81 -2.93
CA VAL A 33 -8.54 -3.02 -2.11
C VAL A 33 -7.15 -3.61 -2.28
N LEU A 34 -6.63 -3.70 -3.51
CA LEU A 34 -5.27 -4.15 -3.79
C LEU A 34 -4.22 -3.29 -3.08
N GLY A 35 -4.33 -1.97 -3.18
CA GLY A 35 -3.47 -1.05 -2.45
C GLY A 35 -3.51 -1.31 -0.94
N ALA A 36 -4.71 -1.36 -0.36
CA ALA A 36 -4.89 -1.62 1.06
C ALA A 36 -4.28 -2.96 1.51
N VAL A 37 -4.44 -4.03 0.72
CA VAL A 37 -3.86 -5.35 1.03
C VAL A 37 -2.33 -5.29 1.01
N ILE A 38 -1.73 -4.67 0.00
CA ILE A 38 -0.27 -4.56 -0.11
C ILE A 38 0.28 -3.67 1.02
N GLY A 39 -0.36 -2.54 1.29
CA GLY A 39 -0.02 -1.66 2.41
C GLY A 39 -0.09 -2.39 3.76
N PHE A 40 -1.16 -3.17 3.99
CA PHE A 40 -1.35 -3.95 5.21
C PHE A 40 -0.34 -5.10 5.35
N ALA A 41 -0.04 -5.80 4.26
CA ALA A 41 1.00 -6.82 4.23
C ALA A 41 2.36 -6.24 4.64
N THR A 42 2.68 -5.06 4.11
CA THR A 42 3.89 -4.32 4.50
C THR A 42 3.84 -3.96 5.98
N TRP A 43 2.70 -3.52 6.50
CA TRP A 43 2.54 -3.20 7.93
C TRP A 43 2.80 -4.39 8.86
N TYR A 44 2.28 -5.57 8.51
CA TYR A 44 2.36 -6.76 9.35
C TYR A 44 3.74 -7.44 9.28
N TRP A 45 4.38 -7.49 8.10
CA TRP A 45 5.61 -8.30 7.88
C TRP A 45 6.90 -7.49 7.69
N GLY A 46 6.88 -6.16 7.78
CA GLY A 46 8.10 -5.38 7.48
C GLY A 46 8.35 -5.23 5.97
N PRO A 47 9.21 -4.29 5.54
CA PRO A 47 9.59 -4.15 4.12
C PRO A 47 10.30 -5.38 3.53
N THR A 48 10.81 -6.26 4.39
CA THR A 48 11.61 -7.44 4.06
C THR A 48 10.89 -8.77 4.31
N GLY A 49 9.63 -8.77 4.76
CA GLY A 49 8.88 -10.01 5.03
C GLY A 49 9.26 -10.69 6.36
N ALA A 50 10.12 -10.08 7.18
CA ALA A 50 10.50 -10.59 8.49
C ALA A 50 9.61 -9.95 9.57
N PRO A 51 8.99 -10.75 10.47
CA PRO A 51 8.21 -10.20 11.58
C PRO A 51 9.07 -9.21 12.37
N LEU A 52 8.57 -7.98 12.55
CA LEU A 52 9.18 -6.96 13.39
C LEU A 52 9.18 -7.37 14.87
#